data_AF-A0A7T4YFY3-F1
#
_entry.id   AF-A0A7T4YFY3-F1
#
_cell.length_a   1.000
_cell.length_b   1.000
_cell.length_c   1.000
_cell.angle_alpha   90.00
_cell.angle_beta   90.00
_cell.angle_gamma   90.00
#
_symmetry.space_group_name_H-M   'P 1'
#
loop_
_entity.id
_entity.type
_entity.pdbx_description
1 polymer ?
#
loop_
_entity_poly.entity_id
_entity_poly.type
_entity_poly.pdbx_seq_one_letter_code
_entity_poly.pdbx_strand_id
1 'polypeptide(L)'
;MMSRDFLVVVMDIEAFFDVTFPGHVFGDVVTVGDMCTIAKRYVNVNEVGCIQEEKRACFGCDYKLRGLSMTGDCPECGLVFDYTQAGVEEMTIQVIARTIGMVREKIKRSSRLSGHLGIR
;
A
#
# COMPACT_ATOMS: atom_id res chain seq x y z
N MET A 1 -4.09 -5.00 -22.19
CA MET A 1 -3.83 -3.55 -22.12
C MET A 1 -4.26 -3.10 -20.74
N MET A 2 -3.35 -2.57 -19.91
CA MET A 2 -3.67 -2.16 -18.53
C MET A 2 -4.55 -0.90 -18.54
N SER A 3 -5.50 -0.80 -17.61
CA SER A 3 -6.32 0.40 -17.48
C SER A 3 -5.50 1.56 -16.92
N ARG A 4 -5.84 2.79 -17.29
CA ARG A 4 -5.19 3.99 -16.77
C ARG A 4 -5.24 4.05 -15.25
N ASP A 5 -6.39 3.72 -14.67
CA ASP A 5 -6.59 3.79 -13.22
C ASP A 5 -5.76 2.74 -12.47
N PHE A 6 -5.50 1.58 -13.08
CA PHE A 6 -4.59 0.59 -12.50
C PHE A 6 -3.17 1.14 -12.39
N LEU A 7 -2.69 1.85 -13.42
CA LEU A 7 -1.37 2.50 -13.35
C LEU A 7 -1.33 3.58 -12.27
N VAL A 8 -2.40 4.37 -12.11
CA VAL A 8 -2.47 5.39 -11.04
C VAL A 8 -2.40 4.70 -9.66
N VAL A 9 -3.12 3.60 -9.46
CA VAL A 9 -3.05 2.81 -8.21
C VAL A 9 -1.63 2.35 -7.93
N VAL A 10 -0.94 1.81 -8.95
CA VAL A 10 0.44 1.35 -8.80
C VAL A 10 1.36 2.51 -8.39
N MET A 11 1.25 3.65 -9.10
CA MET A 11 2.06 4.83 -8.82
C MET A 11 1.80 5.42 -7.42
N ASP A 12 0.54 5.47 -6.99
CA ASP A 12 0.17 5.96 -5.65
C ASP A 12 0.71 5.03 -4.56
N ILE A 13 0.70 3.72 -4.77
CA ILE A 13 1.30 2.75 -3.84
C ILE A 13 2.82 2.90 -3.80
N GLU A 14 3.48 3.03 -4.95
CA GLU A 14 4.93 3.27 -5.04
C GLU A 14 5.33 4.53 -4.28
N ALA A 15 4.63 5.63 -4.55
CA ALA A 15 4.86 6.91 -3.89
C ALA A 15 4.59 6.82 -2.39
N PHE A 16 3.51 6.14 -1.99
CA PHE A 16 3.13 6.02 -0.59
C PHE A 16 4.15 5.23 0.24
N PHE A 17 4.64 4.12 -0.28
CA PHE A 17 5.59 3.26 0.43
C PHE A 17 7.06 3.64 0.18
N ASP A 18 7.34 4.67 -0.63
CA ASP A 18 8.68 5.00 -1.13
C ASP A 18 9.41 3.77 -1.72
N VAL A 19 8.65 2.97 -2.46
CA VAL A 19 9.12 1.79 -3.18
C VAL A 19 8.98 1.99 -4.68
N THR A 20 9.70 1.20 -5.43
CA THR A 20 9.48 1.07 -6.87
C THR A 20 9.25 -0.40 -7.12
N PHE A 21 8.40 -0.73 -8.09
CA PHE A 21 8.16 -2.08 -8.59
C PHE A 21 8.90 -2.32 -9.92
N PRO A 22 10.21 -2.05 -10.04
CA PRO A 22 10.90 -2.15 -11.32
C PRO A 22 10.89 -3.61 -11.78
N GLY A 23 10.45 -3.83 -13.01
CA GLY A 23 10.43 -5.16 -13.63
C GLY A 23 9.31 -6.08 -13.15
N HIS A 24 8.39 -5.63 -12.28
CA HIS A 24 7.21 -6.43 -11.97
C HIS A 24 6.24 -6.46 -13.16
N VAL A 25 5.91 -7.66 -13.64
CA VAL A 25 4.94 -7.84 -14.71
C VAL A 25 3.56 -7.91 -14.09
N PHE A 26 2.80 -6.82 -14.12
CA PHE A 26 1.44 -6.78 -13.55
C PHE A 26 0.38 -7.50 -14.40
N GLY A 27 0.80 -8.32 -15.39
CA GLY A 27 -0.11 -9.04 -16.29
C GLY A 27 -1.08 -9.98 -15.57
N ASP A 28 -0.68 -10.48 -14.40
CA ASP A 28 -1.45 -11.42 -13.58
C ASP A 28 -2.15 -10.75 -12.39
N VAL A 29 -2.01 -9.43 -12.23
CA VAL A 29 -2.62 -8.71 -11.11
C VAL A 29 -4.08 -8.42 -11.43
N VAL A 30 -4.96 -9.21 -10.84
CA VAL A 30 -6.40 -9.15 -11.10
C VAL A 30 -7.14 -8.50 -9.95
N THR A 31 -6.66 -8.70 -8.72
CA THR A 31 -7.37 -8.36 -7.49
C THR A 31 -6.58 -7.43 -6.57
N VAL A 32 -7.30 -6.81 -5.64
CA VAL A 32 -6.70 -6.04 -4.54
C VAL A 32 -5.75 -6.90 -3.71
N GLY A 33 -6.08 -8.18 -3.51
CA GLY A 33 -5.23 -9.13 -2.81
C GLY A 33 -3.89 -9.37 -3.50
N ASP A 34 -3.85 -9.37 -4.83
CA ASP A 34 -2.61 -9.47 -5.61
C ASP A 34 -1.74 -8.24 -5.37
N MET A 35 -2.33 -7.05 -5.41
CA MET A 35 -1.61 -5.80 -5.09
C MET A 35 -1.09 -5.76 -3.66
N CYS A 36 -1.88 -6.21 -2.69
CA CYS A 36 -1.42 -6.31 -1.30
C CYS A 36 -0.22 -7.26 -1.18
N THR A 37 -0.23 -8.38 -1.92
CA THR A 37 0.88 -9.35 -1.94
C THR A 37 2.15 -8.72 -2.51
N ILE A 38 2.03 -7.95 -3.59
CA ILE A 38 3.14 -7.21 -4.19
C ILE A 38 3.66 -6.15 -3.20
N ALA A 39 2.79 -5.30 -2.65
CA ALA A 39 3.18 -4.25 -1.70
C ALA A 39 3.96 -4.84 -0.51
N LYS A 40 3.43 -5.89 0.13
CA LYS A 40 4.09 -6.59 1.26
C LYS A 40 5.49 -7.11 0.89
N ARG A 41 5.66 -7.63 -0.33
CA ARG A 41 6.96 -8.12 -0.82
C ARG A 41 7.99 -7.00 -0.95
N TYR A 42 7.61 -5.83 -1.47
CA TYR A 42 8.52 -4.72 -1.73
C TYR A 42 8.75 -3.80 -0.54
N VAL A 43 7.76 -3.67 0.36
CA VAL A 43 7.94 -3.05 1.68
C VAL A 43 8.86 -3.92 2.57
N ASN A 44 9.22 -5.13 2.10
CA ASN A 44 10.18 -6.06 2.71
C ASN A 44 9.87 -6.31 4.19
N VAL A 45 8.61 -6.58 4.47
CA VAL A 45 8.14 -6.90 5.83
C VAL A 45 8.59 -8.33 6.18
N ASN A 46 9.89 -8.57 6.32
CA ASN A 46 10.35 -9.82 6.91
C ASN A 46 10.05 -9.77 8.41
N GLU A 47 9.31 -10.77 8.91
CA GLU A 47 9.15 -11.02 10.36
C GLU A 47 10.53 -11.17 11.07
N VAL A 48 11.60 -11.38 10.30
CA VAL A 48 12.98 -11.59 10.74
C VAL A 48 13.87 -10.34 10.67
N GLY A 49 13.29 -9.13 10.56
CA GLY A 49 13.99 -7.91 10.99
C GLY A 49 14.97 -7.28 9.99
N CYS A 50 14.53 -7.04 8.74
CA CYS A 50 15.20 -6.08 7.85
C CYS A 50 14.17 -5.32 6.99
N ILE A 51 13.26 -4.56 7.59
CA ILE A 51 12.66 -3.45 6.84
C ILE A 51 13.81 -2.46 6.62
N GLN A 52 13.94 -1.88 5.43
CA GLN A 52 14.76 -0.68 5.28
C GLN A 52 14.11 0.40 6.15
N GLU A 53 14.52 0.50 7.43
CA GLU A 53 13.97 1.43 8.42
C GLU A 53 13.94 2.88 7.91
N GLU A 54 14.82 3.17 6.96
CA GLU A 54 15.02 4.47 6.34
C GLU A 54 13.83 4.94 5.49
N LYS A 55 12.87 4.06 5.15
CA LYS A 55 11.77 4.36 4.22
C LYS A 55 10.37 4.41 4.84
N ARG A 56 10.20 4.16 6.14
CA ARG A 56 8.88 4.23 6.78
C ARG A 56 8.52 5.68 7.09
N ALA A 57 7.32 6.12 6.74
CA ALA A 57 6.82 7.47 6.97
C ALA A 57 5.38 7.46 7.48
N CYS A 58 5.02 8.36 8.39
CA CYS A 58 3.66 8.42 8.89
C CYS A 58 2.67 8.81 7.79
N PHE A 59 1.59 8.04 7.59
CA PHE A 59 0.52 8.35 6.63
C PHE A 59 -0.11 9.75 6.83
N GLY A 60 -0.13 10.24 8.07
CA GLY A 60 -0.82 11.49 8.40
C GLY A 60 0.02 12.75 8.24
N CYS A 61 1.35 12.66 8.37
CA CYS A 61 2.22 13.84 8.41
C CYS A 61 3.59 13.65 7.74
N ASP A 62 3.81 12.51 7.07
CA ASP A 62 5.05 12.14 6.39
C ASP A 62 6.32 12.09 7.28
N TYR A 63 6.16 12.16 8.60
CA TYR A 63 7.29 12.02 9.54
C TYR A 63 7.98 10.67 9.36
N LYS A 64 9.32 10.68 9.24
CA LYS A 64 10.13 9.47 9.04
C LYS A 64 10.18 8.64 10.33
N LEU A 65 9.67 7.42 10.28
CA LEU A 65 9.56 6.49 11.40
C LEU A 65 10.82 5.61 11.58
N ARG A 66 11.97 6.09 11.12
CA ARG A 66 13.25 5.39 11.25
C ARG A 66 13.60 5.20 12.72
N GLY A 67 14.01 3.98 13.10
CA GLY A 67 14.38 3.65 14.49
C GLY A 67 13.19 3.42 15.42
N LEU A 68 11.94 3.52 14.94
CA LEU A 68 10.74 3.17 15.71
C LEU A 68 10.36 1.70 15.50
N SER A 69 9.57 1.13 16.40
CA SER A 69 8.94 -0.20 16.23
C SER A 69 8.10 -0.28 14.95
N MET A 70 7.72 -1.48 14.52
CA MET A 70 6.85 -1.65 13.34
C MET A 70 5.45 -1.08 13.54
N THR A 71 4.99 -1.03 14.79
CA THR A 71 3.72 -0.45 15.19
C THR A 71 3.94 0.62 16.26
N GLY A 72 3.06 1.60 16.33
CA GLY A 72 3.11 2.63 17.37
C GLY A 72 2.42 3.92 16.94
N ASP A 73 2.59 4.96 17.73
CA ASP A 73 2.07 6.29 17.46
C ASP A 73 3.14 7.16 16.82
N CYS A 74 2.77 7.92 15.80
CA CYS A 74 3.66 8.91 15.23
C CYS A 74 3.97 10.00 16.28
N PRO A 75 5.26 10.32 16.53
CA PRO A 75 5.64 11.31 17.53
C PRO A 75 5.22 12.75 17.18
N GLU A 76 4.94 13.03 15.91
CA GLU A 76 4.54 14.38 15.45
C GLU A 76 3.02 14.58 15.51
N CYS A 77 2.26 13.65 14.94
CA CYS A 77 0.81 13.82 14.79
C CYS A 77 -0.04 12.89 15.66
N GLY A 78 0.57 11.96 16.39
CA GLY A 78 -0.13 10.97 17.21
C GLY A 78 -0.93 9.93 16.42
N LEU A 79 -0.82 9.90 15.09
CA LEU A 79 -1.51 8.89 14.28
C LEU A 79 -0.84 7.53 14.47
N VAL A 80 -1.66 6.52 14.75
CA VAL A 80 -1.22 5.12 14.83
C VAL A 80 -0.74 4.65 13.46
N PHE A 81 0.44 4.05 13.42
CA PHE A 81 0.98 3.37 12.25
C PHE A 81 1.16 1.88 12.55
N ASP A 82 1.00 1.06 11.51
CA ASP A 82 1.22 -0.38 11.56
C ASP A 82 1.93 -0.83 10.27
N TYR A 83 3.22 -1.12 10.37
CA TYR A 83 4.06 -1.65 9.28
C TYR A 83 4.25 -3.18 9.38
N THR A 84 3.40 -3.87 10.12
CA THR A 84 3.32 -5.34 10.03
C THR A 84 2.73 -5.77 8.69
N GLN A 85 2.74 -7.07 8.43
CA GLN A 85 2.10 -7.66 7.26
C GLN A 85 0.62 -7.26 7.16
N ALA A 86 -0.09 -7.21 8.30
CA ALA A 86 -1.49 -6.82 8.35
C ALA A 86 -1.68 -5.31 8.11
N GLY A 87 -0.84 -4.48 8.71
CA GLY A 87 -0.93 -3.04 8.55
C GLY A 87 -0.57 -2.55 7.13
N VAL A 88 0.45 -3.15 6.49
CA VAL A 88 0.79 -2.84 5.08
C VAL A 88 -0.35 -3.24 4.15
N GLU A 89 -1.00 -4.38 4.40
CA GLU A 89 -2.19 -4.78 3.65
C GLU A 89 -3.31 -3.74 3.81
N GLU A 90 -3.61 -3.32 5.03
CA GLU A 90 -4.63 -2.31 5.30
C GLU A 90 -4.33 -0.97 4.63
N MET A 91 -3.09 -0.47 4.76
CA MET A 91 -2.64 0.76 4.09
C MET A 91 -2.71 0.64 2.57
N THR A 92 -2.33 -0.50 2.00
CA THR A 92 -2.45 -0.73 0.55
C THR A 92 -3.90 -0.62 0.11
N ILE A 93 -4.84 -1.23 0.84
CA ILE A 93 -6.26 -1.14 0.50
C ILE A 93 -6.77 0.30 0.67
N GLN A 94 -6.33 1.04 1.68
CA GLN A 94 -6.69 2.46 1.83
C GLN A 94 -6.17 3.33 0.68
N VAL A 95 -4.93 3.12 0.23
CA VAL A 95 -4.39 3.82 -0.94
C VAL A 95 -5.25 3.51 -2.17
N ILE A 96 -5.52 2.22 -2.43
CA ILE A 96 -6.41 1.81 -3.53
C ILE A 96 -7.76 2.50 -3.42
N ALA A 97 -8.37 2.50 -2.24
CA ALA A 97 -9.67 3.12 -1.98
C ALA A 97 -9.67 4.61 -2.32
N ARG A 98 -8.65 5.34 -1.86
CA ARG A 98 -8.46 6.76 -2.14
C ARG A 98 -8.28 7.02 -3.63
N THR A 99 -7.44 6.24 -4.30
CA THR A 99 -7.15 6.41 -5.73
C THR A 99 -8.39 6.20 -6.60
N ILE A 100 -9.23 5.21 -6.26
CA ILE A 100 -10.43 4.90 -7.04
C ILE A 100 -11.69 5.64 -6.55
N GLY A 101 -11.56 6.50 -5.53
CA GLY A 101 -12.68 7.26 -4.96
C GLY A 101 -13.73 6.40 -4.25
N MET A 102 -13.34 5.23 -3.72
CA MET A 102 -14.22 4.34 -2.97
C MET A 102 -13.91 4.38 -1.47
N VAL A 103 -14.90 4.07 -0.66
CA VAL A 103 -14.69 3.85 0.78
C VAL A 103 -14.10 2.47 1.03
N ARG A 104 -13.17 2.37 1.98
CA ARG A 104 -12.38 1.17 2.31
C ARG A 104 -13.24 -0.07 2.57
N GLU A 105 -14.39 0.08 3.21
CA GLU A 105 -15.33 -0.99 3.59
C GLU A 105 -15.96 -1.68 2.38
N LYS A 106 -16.02 -0.99 1.24
CA LYS A 106 -16.52 -1.56 -0.02
C LYS A 106 -15.46 -2.36 -0.78
N ILE A 107 -14.20 -2.31 -0.33
CA ILE A 107 -13.09 -2.99 -1.00
C ILE A 107 -12.74 -4.26 -0.23
N LYS A 108 -12.82 -5.38 -0.95
CA LYS A 108 -12.40 -6.70 -0.46
C LYS A 108 -11.11 -7.10 -1.16
N ARG A 109 -10.35 -8.01 -0.56
CA ARG A 109 -9.17 -8.60 -1.21
C ARG A 109 -9.53 -9.25 -2.55
N SER A 110 -10.71 -9.85 -2.65
CA SER A 110 -11.22 -10.46 -3.88
C SER A 110 -11.78 -9.46 -4.90
N SER A 111 -11.86 -8.17 -4.56
CA SER A 111 -12.31 -7.13 -5.49
C SER A 111 -11.34 -7.05 -6.66
N ARG A 112 -11.88 -7.06 -7.88
CA ARG A 112 -11.05 -6.95 -9.08
C ARG A 112 -10.63 -5.51 -9.30
N LEU A 113 -9.34 -5.29 -9.57
CA LEU A 113 -8.81 -4.00 -10.00
C LEU A 113 -9.14 -3.75 -11.47
N SER A 114 -9.27 -4.83 -12.25
CA SER A 114 -9.82 -4.80 -13.61
C SER A 114 -11.34 -4.99 -13.58
N GLY A 115 -12.09 -3.92 -13.88
CA GLY A 115 -13.54 -3.98 -14.08
C GLY A 115 -14.41 -3.32 -13.00
N HIS A 116 -13.84 -2.81 -11.91
CA HIS A 116 -14.58 -1.98 -10.92
C HIS A 116 -14.53 -0.48 -11.18
N LEU A 117 -13.83 -0.04 -12.22
CA LEU A 117 -13.82 1.35 -12.67
C LEU A 117 -15.01 1.62 -13.60
N GLY A 118 -16.19 1.15 -13.18
CA GLY A 118 -17.46 1.64 -13.68
C GLY A 118 -17.75 3.04 -13.13
N ILE A 119 -16.77 3.96 -13.23
CA ILE A 119 -16.99 5.38 -13.02
C ILE A 119 -17.70 5.84 -14.29
N ARG A 120 -19.04 5.84 -14.22
CA ARG A 120 -19.88 6.69 -15.05
C ARG A 120 -20.06 8.02 -14.36
#